data_AF-A0A955V5M6-F1
#
_entry.id   AF-A0A955V5M6-F1
#
_cell.length_a   1.000
_cell.length_b   1.000
_cell.length_c   1.000
_cell.angle_alpha   90.00
_cell.angle_beta   90.00
_cell.angle_gamma   90.00
#
_symmetry.space_group_name_H-M   'P 1'
#
loop_
_entity.id
_entity.type
_entity.pdbx_description
1 polymer ?
#
loop_
_entity_poly.entity_id
_entity_poly.type
_entity_poly.pdbx_seq_one_letter_code
_entity_poly.pdbx_strand_id
1 'polypeptide(L)'
;TGDADDATASDADDATTGDADDATASDASDGDAPDGSIEADVVDPCSGAHRPSGCDCAQDEQCASAFCAVGVEGSTCVDTCEDTNDCAAGEVCVLAPGQPDGICLVPADLLCTPCTTDLQCRVAGGTNRCVSFGAAGGFCGTTCGGDGDCPDGFSCASGQCTPLSGMCECTDVALELGATTACTLTNGVGTCTGQRSCGPAGLSACDARAATLETCNDVDDDCDGFTDNASGLCNDGNPCTSDACTGGVCGHTDATGSCSDGDMCTSGDHCEGGECVGTPSCECQTAADCTSPPPGSDSECIAIACADHVCTYTATTGSCSDDDACTTGDTCGAGGACAGTPKSCDDSDPCTLDICAADGQCLHNPTTGACEDGDPCTVDDSCVTGVCQGVTLDCSGYDDSCHVGVCSGDGGCVAQPVACGILGVRLHVPSTTFSQKGSGTFWFIGSAGEGGPVGRSSNGTHTIRFGFHPGIPR
;
A
#
# COMPACT_ATOMS: atom_id res chain seq x y z
N THR A 1 -40.67 26.68 -41.59
CA THR A 1 -39.67 27.76 -41.50
C THR A 1 -38.34 27.06 -41.31
N GLY A 2 -37.52 26.89 -42.35
CA GLY A 2 -37.25 27.87 -43.40
C GLY A 2 -36.12 28.79 -42.92
N ASP A 3 -35.07 29.08 -43.69
CA ASP A 3 -34.83 28.86 -45.13
C ASP A 3 -33.30 28.61 -45.33
N ALA A 4 -32.83 27.75 -46.25
CA ALA A 4 -32.66 27.88 -47.72
C ALA A 4 -31.33 28.56 -48.13
N ASP A 5 -31.14 28.77 -49.45
CA ASP A 5 -29.92 29.22 -50.17
C ASP A 5 -28.82 28.14 -50.24
N ASP A 6 -28.58 27.40 -51.35
CA ASP A 6 -28.58 27.65 -52.82
C ASP A 6 -27.33 28.37 -53.37
N ALA A 7 -26.70 27.73 -54.36
CA ALA A 7 -25.63 28.25 -55.21
C ALA A 7 -25.55 27.41 -56.50
N THR A 8 -25.83 28.02 -57.65
CA THR A 8 -25.93 27.37 -58.98
C THR A 8 -25.05 28.07 -60.03
N ALA A 9 -25.04 27.55 -61.28
CA ALA A 9 -24.33 28.05 -62.49
C ALA A 9 -22.79 27.84 -62.52
N SER A 10 -22.11 27.71 -63.67
CA SER A 10 -22.43 27.38 -65.10
C SER A 10 -21.10 26.94 -65.79
N ASP A 11 -20.92 26.57 -67.07
CA ASP A 11 -21.64 26.54 -68.38
C ASP A 11 -21.32 25.18 -69.08
N ALA A 12 -21.92 24.66 -70.17
CA ALA A 12 -22.55 25.15 -71.41
C ALA A 12 -21.60 25.36 -72.64
N ASP A 13 -22.15 25.20 -73.85
CA ASP A 13 -21.56 25.34 -75.22
C ASP A 13 -20.51 24.29 -75.68
N ASP A 14 -20.40 23.85 -76.96
CA ASP A 14 -21.26 23.94 -78.18
C ASP A 14 -20.93 22.76 -79.16
N ALA A 15 -21.65 22.60 -80.28
CA ALA A 15 -21.68 21.42 -81.16
C ALA A 15 -20.96 21.56 -82.52
N THR A 16 -20.85 20.44 -83.29
CA THR A 16 -20.80 20.34 -84.79
C THR A 16 -20.69 18.85 -85.19
N THR A 17 -21.73 18.19 -85.71
CA THR A 17 -22.12 17.99 -87.13
C THR A 17 -21.09 17.30 -88.05
N GLY A 18 -21.47 16.16 -88.64
CA GLY A 18 -20.78 15.52 -89.77
C GLY A 18 -21.54 14.29 -90.32
N ASP A 19 -21.83 14.29 -91.62
CA ASP A 19 -22.43 13.18 -92.40
C ASP A 19 -21.53 11.92 -92.37
N ALA A 20 -22.03 10.68 -92.29
CA ALA A 20 -22.95 9.93 -93.15
C ALA A 20 -22.35 9.51 -94.51
N ASP A 21 -22.26 8.20 -94.73
CA ASP A 21 -22.06 7.56 -96.05
C ASP A 21 -22.61 6.11 -95.99
N ASP A 22 -23.17 5.63 -97.10
CA ASP A 22 -23.85 4.32 -97.25
C ASP A 22 -23.50 3.66 -98.61
N ALA A 23 -23.74 2.35 -98.66
CA ALA A 23 -23.96 1.52 -99.85
C ALA A 23 -22.80 0.80 -100.56
N THR A 24 -23.20 -0.33 -101.17
CA THR A 24 -22.53 -1.19 -102.18
C THR A 24 -21.52 -2.23 -101.64
N ALA A 25 -21.45 -3.46 -102.18
CA ALA A 25 -22.09 -4.05 -103.37
C ALA A 25 -22.45 -5.56 -103.26
N SER A 26 -23.46 -5.96 -104.05
CA SER A 26 -23.77 -7.28 -104.69
C SER A 26 -23.09 -8.58 -104.21
N ASP A 27 -23.76 -9.72 -103.96
CA ASP A 27 -24.87 -10.43 -104.65
C ASP A 27 -24.42 -11.41 -105.77
N ALA A 28 -25.24 -12.45 -106.04
CA ALA A 28 -25.09 -13.64 -106.89
C ALA A 28 -24.19 -14.80 -106.35
N SER A 29 -24.56 -16.08 -106.50
CA SER A 29 -25.83 -16.70 -106.96
C SER A 29 -25.92 -18.20 -106.61
N ASP A 30 -27.13 -18.77 -106.58
CA ASP A 30 -27.40 -20.22 -106.47
C ASP A 30 -26.76 -21.08 -107.57
N GLY A 31 -26.54 -22.38 -107.28
CA GLY A 31 -26.12 -23.39 -108.26
C GLY A 31 -26.21 -24.83 -107.75
N ASP A 32 -26.88 -25.68 -108.52
CA ASP A 32 -27.20 -27.11 -108.36
C ASP A 32 -26.33 -28.00 -107.45
N ALA A 33 -27.03 -28.86 -106.67
CA ALA A 33 -26.48 -30.06 -106.09
C ALA A 33 -26.63 -31.28 -107.03
N PRO A 34 -25.62 -32.18 -107.08
CA PRO A 34 -25.83 -33.57 -107.46
C PRO A 34 -25.57 -34.55 -106.30
N ASP A 35 -26.23 -35.71 -106.39
CA ASP A 35 -26.11 -36.86 -105.48
C ASP A 35 -24.66 -37.37 -105.33
N GLY A 36 -24.32 -37.79 -104.10
CA GLY A 36 -22.97 -38.13 -103.68
C GLY A 36 -22.94 -38.78 -102.31
N SER A 37 -23.53 -39.98 -102.20
CA SER A 37 -23.56 -40.78 -100.97
C SER A 37 -22.15 -41.27 -100.60
N ILE A 38 -21.46 -40.50 -99.76
CA ILE A 38 -20.26 -40.95 -99.04
C ILE A 38 -20.68 -41.65 -97.74
N GLU A 39 -20.24 -42.90 -97.57
CA GLU A 39 -20.30 -43.59 -96.28
C GLU A 39 -19.44 -42.78 -95.31
N ALA A 40 -20.02 -42.26 -94.24
CA ALA A 40 -19.26 -41.59 -93.20
C ALA A 40 -18.45 -42.64 -92.42
N ASP A 41 -17.12 -42.59 -92.53
CA ASP A 41 -16.26 -43.17 -91.50
C ASP A 41 -16.74 -42.61 -90.14
N VAL A 42 -17.06 -43.49 -89.20
CA VAL A 42 -17.39 -43.10 -87.83
C VAL A 42 -16.09 -42.72 -87.14
N VAL A 43 -15.61 -41.52 -87.43
CA VAL A 43 -14.48 -40.90 -86.76
C VAL A 43 -14.88 -40.73 -85.30
N ASP A 44 -14.19 -41.45 -84.42
CA ASP A 44 -14.36 -41.37 -82.98
C ASP A 44 -14.19 -39.90 -82.53
N PRO A 45 -15.22 -39.25 -81.97
CA PRO A 45 -15.14 -37.84 -81.57
C PRO A 45 -14.09 -37.60 -80.47
N CYS A 46 -13.75 -38.62 -79.69
CA CYS A 46 -12.75 -38.55 -78.63
C CYS A 46 -11.30 -38.77 -79.15
N SER A 47 -11.11 -39.10 -80.43
CA SER A 47 -9.79 -39.29 -81.04
C SER A 47 -9.02 -37.99 -81.29
N GLY A 48 -9.65 -36.83 -81.09
CA GLY A 48 -9.08 -35.50 -81.30
C GLY A 48 -8.12 -35.03 -80.19
N ALA A 49 -7.44 -33.91 -80.47
CA ALA A 49 -6.61 -33.17 -79.51
C ALA A 49 -7.38 -32.06 -78.75
N HIS A 50 -8.54 -31.66 -79.27
CA HIS A 50 -9.57 -30.92 -78.53
C HIS A 50 -10.84 -31.77 -78.60
N ARG A 51 -11.23 -32.35 -77.48
CA ARG A 51 -12.31 -33.34 -77.36
C ARG A 51 -13.59 -32.66 -76.89
N PRO A 52 -14.77 -33.06 -77.41
CA PRO A 52 -16.05 -32.60 -76.87
C PRO A 52 -16.29 -33.18 -75.46
N SER A 53 -17.36 -32.70 -74.81
CA SER A 53 -17.84 -33.21 -73.54
C SER A 53 -18.12 -34.72 -73.55
N GLY A 54 -17.93 -35.36 -72.41
CA GLY A 54 -18.12 -36.81 -72.22
C GLY A 54 -17.00 -37.70 -72.77
N CYS A 55 -15.92 -37.12 -73.30
CA CYS A 55 -14.72 -37.86 -73.72
C CYS A 55 -13.67 -37.92 -72.61
N ASP A 56 -13.01 -39.07 -72.44
CA ASP A 56 -11.84 -39.23 -71.56
C ASP A 56 -10.78 -38.15 -71.79
N CYS A 57 -10.17 -37.66 -70.72
CA CYS A 57 -9.07 -36.69 -70.75
C CYS A 57 -8.03 -37.00 -69.65
N ALA A 58 -6.89 -36.31 -69.69
CA ALA A 58 -5.88 -36.37 -68.62
C ALA A 58 -5.29 -35.00 -68.24
N GLN A 59 -5.60 -33.95 -69.01
CA GLN A 59 -5.22 -32.56 -68.81
C GLN A 59 -6.22 -31.66 -69.54
N ASP A 60 -6.42 -30.44 -69.05
CA ASP A 60 -7.42 -29.48 -69.55
C ASP A 60 -7.27 -29.12 -71.03
N GLU A 61 -6.03 -29.00 -71.53
CA GLU A 61 -5.78 -28.59 -72.92
C GLU A 61 -6.25 -29.63 -73.95
N GLN A 62 -6.63 -30.84 -73.49
CA GLN A 62 -7.18 -31.92 -74.31
C GLN A 62 -8.69 -31.73 -74.60
N CYS A 63 -9.35 -30.82 -73.89
CA CYS A 63 -10.79 -30.57 -73.96
C CYS A 63 -11.10 -29.31 -74.78
N ALA A 64 -12.20 -29.32 -75.53
CA ALA A 64 -12.61 -28.18 -76.37
C ALA A 64 -13.08 -26.98 -75.53
N SER A 65 -13.58 -27.25 -74.32
CA SER A 65 -13.92 -26.29 -73.26
C SER A 65 -12.73 -25.77 -72.46
N ALA A 66 -11.56 -26.42 -72.59
CA ALA A 66 -10.41 -26.30 -71.69
C ALA A 66 -10.69 -26.66 -70.20
N PHE A 67 -11.61 -27.61 -69.94
CA PHE A 67 -11.83 -28.19 -68.60
C PHE A 67 -11.91 -29.72 -68.66
N CYS A 68 -11.04 -30.39 -67.88
CA CYS A 68 -10.96 -31.85 -67.73
C CYS A 68 -11.39 -32.25 -66.31
N ALA A 69 -12.69 -32.40 -66.08
CA ALA A 69 -13.23 -32.73 -64.76
C ALA A 69 -12.86 -34.16 -64.34
N VAL A 70 -12.45 -34.33 -63.08
CA VAL A 70 -12.13 -35.64 -62.49
C VAL A 70 -13.33 -36.19 -61.73
N GLY A 71 -14.12 -37.02 -62.41
CA GLY A 71 -15.27 -37.72 -61.85
C GLY A 71 -14.90 -39.05 -61.17
N VAL A 72 -15.89 -39.67 -60.53
CA VAL A 72 -15.68 -40.92 -59.77
C VAL A 72 -15.46 -42.17 -60.65
N GLU A 73 -15.81 -42.11 -61.94
CA GLU A 73 -15.57 -43.17 -62.92
C GLU A 73 -14.34 -42.93 -63.81
N GLY A 74 -13.76 -41.71 -63.77
CA GLY A 74 -12.63 -41.29 -64.60
C GLY A 74 -12.60 -39.78 -64.85
N SER A 75 -11.57 -39.30 -65.54
CA SER A 75 -11.45 -37.90 -65.95
C SER A 75 -12.04 -37.68 -67.34
N THR A 76 -13.00 -36.77 -67.47
CA THR A 76 -13.72 -36.49 -68.73
C THR A 76 -13.82 -35.00 -69.02
N CYS A 77 -13.80 -34.63 -70.30
CA CYS A 77 -14.08 -33.27 -70.73
C CYS A 77 -15.52 -32.86 -70.39
N VAL A 78 -15.70 -31.63 -69.93
CA VAL A 78 -17.00 -31.06 -69.54
C VAL A 78 -17.20 -29.70 -70.21
N ASP A 79 -18.45 -29.35 -70.53
CA ASP A 79 -18.77 -28.05 -71.14
C ASP A 79 -18.86 -26.93 -70.09
N THR A 80 -18.70 -25.68 -70.54
CA THR A 80 -18.88 -24.46 -69.74
C THR A 80 -20.30 -23.91 -69.83
N CYS A 81 -20.77 -23.22 -68.80
CA CYS A 81 -22.15 -22.76 -68.67
C CYS A 81 -22.31 -21.43 -67.93
N GLU A 82 -23.35 -20.67 -68.28
CA GLU A 82 -23.85 -19.56 -67.46
C GLU A 82 -24.97 -20.05 -66.51
N ASP A 83 -25.84 -20.96 -66.98
CA ASP A 83 -26.82 -21.66 -66.13
C ASP A 83 -27.05 -23.14 -66.51
N THR A 84 -27.91 -23.83 -65.76
CA THR A 84 -28.15 -25.29 -65.93
C THR A 84 -28.81 -25.67 -67.27
N ASN A 85 -29.37 -24.73 -68.02
CA ASN A 85 -29.95 -24.98 -69.35
C ASN A 85 -28.88 -25.11 -70.46
N ASP A 86 -27.65 -24.69 -70.21
CA ASP A 86 -26.53 -24.82 -71.15
C ASP A 86 -25.94 -26.25 -71.17
N CYS A 87 -26.11 -27.00 -70.07
CA CYS A 87 -25.57 -28.34 -69.87
C CYS A 87 -26.39 -29.45 -70.53
N ALA A 88 -25.79 -30.62 -70.73
CA ALA A 88 -26.49 -31.76 -71.32
C ALA A 88 -27.56 -32.35 -70.38
N ALA A 89 -28.49 -33.12 -70.96
CA ALA A 89 -29.66 -33.63 -70.25
C ALA A 89 -29.32 -34.68 -69.17
N GLY A 90 -28.98 -34.20 -67.97
CA GLY A 90 -28.56 -34.99 -66.82
C GLY A 90 -27.47 -34.31 -65.98
N GLU A 91 -26.76 -33.33 -66.54
CA GLU A 91 -25.73 -32.52 -65.90
C GLU A 91 -26.30 -31.30 -65.18
N VAL A 92 -25.46 -30.62 -64.39
CA VAL A 92 -25.78 -29.32 -63.78
C VAL A 92 -24.59 -28.37 -63.86
N CYS A 93 -24.89 -27.10 -64.13
CA CYS A 93 -23.92 -26.03 -64.10
C CYS A 93 -23.50 -25.71 -62.65
N VAL A 94 -22.21 -25.84 -62.35
CA VAL A 94 -21.64 -25.53 -61.03
C VAL A 94 -20.67 -24.36 -61.16
N LEU A 95 -20.95 -23.27 -60.44
CA LEU A 95 -20.18 -22.02 -60.47
C LEU A 95 -19.12 -22.01 -59.37
N ALA A 96 -17.85 -21.85 -59.76
CA ALA A 96 -16.73 -21.71 -58.84
C ALA A 96 -16.68 -20.30 -58.20
N PRO A 97 -16.33 -20.16 -56.90
CA PRO A 97 -16.28 -18.85 -56.24
C PRO A 97 -15.28 -17.88 -56.87
N GLY A 98 -15.78 -16.94 -57.67
CA GLY A 98 -14.98 -15.89 -58.32
C GLY A 98 -14.62 -16.15 -59.78
N GLN A 99 -15.12 -17.23 -60.40
CA GLN A 99 -15.11 -17.37 -61.86
C GLN A 99 -16.36 -16.71 -62.49
N PRO A 100 -16.28 -16.24 -63.74
CA PRO A 100 -17.44 -15.71 -64.47
C PRO A 100 -18.35 -16.83 -65.00
N ASP A 101 -17.74 -17.93 -65.44
CA ASP A 101 -18.39 -19.07 -66.09
C ASP A 101 -18.32 -20.30 -65.17
N GLY A 102 -19.30 -21.19 -65.27
CA GLY A 102 -19.35 -22.47 -64.56
C GLY A 102 -18.99 -23.67 -65.44
N ILE A 103 -18.99 -24.87 -64.84
CA ILE A 103 -18.77 -26.14 -65.54
C ILE A 103 -19.96 -27.10 -65.37
N CYS A 104 -20.27 -27.85 -66.41
CA CYS A 104 -21.34 -28.85 -66.46
C CYS A 104 -20.85 -30.20 -65.92
N LEU A 105 -21.26 -30.55 -64.70
CA LEU A 105 -20.85 -31.80 -64.04
C LEU A 105 -21.99 -32.81 -63.98
N VAL A 106 -21.69 -34.11 -64.03
CA VAL A 106 -22.72 -35.13 -63.79
C VAL A 106 -22.97 -35.29 -62.28
N PRO A 107 -24.20 -35.64 -61.84
CA PRO A 107 -24.54 -35.75 -60.42
C PRO A 107 -23.71 -36.73 -59.59
N ALA A 108 -22.90 -37.58 -60.23
CA ALA A 108 -21.95 -38.49 -59.60
C ALA A 108 -20.64 -37.81 -59.17
N ASP A 109 -20.21 -36.74 -59.85
CA ASP A 109 -18.92 -36.05 -59.59
C ASP A 109 -18.98 -35.18 -58.34
N LEU A 110 -20.20 -34.83 -57.90
CA LEU A 110 -20.44 -34.21 -56.61
C LEU A 110 -20.40 -35.22 -55.44
N LEU A 111 -20.23 -36.52 -55.69
CA LEU A 111 -20.06 -37.49 -54.61
C LEU A 111 -18.77 -37.19 -53.84
N CYS A 112 -18.86 -37.18 -52.51
CA CYS A 112 -17.76 -36.84 -51.60
C CYS A 112 -17.28 -35.38 -51.61
N THR A 113 -17.82 -34.50 -52.47
CA THR A 113 -17.50 -33.05 -52.43
C THR A 113 -17.86 -32.46 -51.05
N PRO A 114 -16.98 -31.68 -50.40
CA PRO A 114 -17.26 -31.08 -49.10
C PRO A 114 -18.40 -30.05 -49.15
N CYS A 115 -19.22 -30.01 -48.10
CA CYS A 115 -20.39 -29.13 -48.05
C CYS A 115 -20.72 -28.66 -46.63
N THR A 116 -21.46 -27.55 -46.56
CA THR A 116 -22.12 -27.05 -45.34
C THR A 116 -23.64 -27.08 -45.46
N THR A 117 -24.20 -27.16 -46.67
CA THR A 117 -25.65 -27.18 -46.93
C THR A 117 -26.03 -28.13 -48.07
N ASP A 118 -27.26 -28.64 -48.05
CA ASP A 118 -27.84 -29.43 -49.15
C ASP A 118 -27.83 -28.69 -50.50
N LEU A 119 -27.77 -27.34 -50.51
CA LEU A 119 -27.78 -26.60 -51.77
C LEU A 119 -26.51 -26.83 -52.59
N GLN A 120 -25.37 -27.05 -51.94
CA GLN A 120 -24.09 -27.33 -52.61
C GLN A 120 -24.03 -28.74 -53.22
N CYS A 121 -24.95 -29.63 -52.85
CA CYS A 121 -25.02 -31.01 -53.36
C CYS A 121 -26.16 -31.21 -54.36
N ARG A 122 -27.16 -30.32 -54.38
CA ARG A 122 -28.41 -30.51 -55.13
C ARG A 122 -28.25 -30.17 -56.60
N VAL A 123 -28.73 -31.08 -57.43
CA VAL A 123 -28.81 -30.98 -58.88
C VAL A 123 -30.28 -30.88 -59.33
N ALA A 124 -30.54 -30.36 -60.53
CA ALA A 124 -31.88 -30.22 -61.08
C ALA A 124 -32.57 -31.59 -61.24
N GLY A 125 -33.51 -31.89 -60.33
CA GLY A 125 -34.25 -33.16 -60.31
C GLY A 125 -33.64 -34.28 -59.45
N GLY A 126 -32.44 -34.10 -58.91
CA GLY A 126 -31.82 -35.06 -57.98
C GLY A 126 -32.17 -34.79 -56.51
N THR A 127 -31.98 -35.81 -55.66
CA THR A 127 -32.15 -35.70 -54.19
C THR A 127 -30.84 -35.94 -53.43
N ASN A 128 -29.71 -35.58 -54.05
CA ASN A 128 -28.41 -35.45 -53.39
C ASN A 128 -28.51 -34.44 -52.22
N ARG A 129 -27.82 -34.71 -51.12
CA ARG A 129 -27.84 -33.89 -49.89
C ARG A 129 -26.46 -33.81 -49.23
N CYS A 130 -26.28 -32.87 -48.32
CA CYS A 130 -25.07 -32.78 -47.52
C CYS A 130 -25.18 -33.74 -46.32
N VAL A 131 -24.37 -34.81 -46.32
CA VAL A 131 -24.38 -35.82 -45.26
C VAL A 131 -23.31 -35.48 -44.23
N SER A 132 -23.71 -35.26 -42.97
CA SER A 132 -22.78 -34.94 -41.88
C SER A 132 -22.16 -36.18 -41.23
N PHE A 133 -20.84 -36.14 -41.07
CA PHE A 133 -20.00 -37.12 -40.38
C PHE A 133 -19.44 -36.54 -39.07
N GLY A 134 -20.15 -35.57 -38.47
CA GLY A 134 -19.76 -34.92 -37.22
C GLY A 134 -18.47 -34.12 -37.36
N ALA A 135 -17.48 -34.37 -36.51
CA ALA A 135 -16.21 -33.63 -36.49
C ALA A 135 -15.36 -33.77 -37.78
N ALA A 136 -15.67 -34.76 -38.65
CA ALA A 136 -15.10 -34.88 -39.98
C ALA A 136 -15.66 -33.85 -40.99
N GLY A 137 -16.94 -33.50 -40.83
CA GLY A 137 -17.66 -32.52 -41.64
C GLY A 137 -18.82 -33.09 -42.46
N GLY A 138 -19.46 -32.23 -43.23
CA GLY A 138 -20.44 -32.58 -44.27
C GLY A 138 -19.77 -32.90 -45.61
N PHE A 139 -20.22 -33.98 -46.25
CA PHE A 139 -19.87 -34.34 -47.63
C PHE A 139 -21.11 -34.68 -48.44
N CYS A 140 -21.11 -34.31 -49.71
CA CYS A 140 -22.23 -34.54 -50.61
C CYS A 140 -22.40 -36.05 -50.91
N GLY A 141 -23.62 -36.55 -50.71
CA GLY A 141 -24.01 -37.91 -51.05
C GLY A 141 -24.84 -37.94 -52.34
N THR A 142 -24.74 -39.04 -53.08
CA THR A 142 -25.57 -39.34 -54.25
C THR A 142 -26.74 -40.25 -53.90
N THR A 143 -27.84 -40.19 -54.65
CA THR A 143 -29.06 -40.97 -54.34
C THR A 143 -28.89 -42.48 -54.53
N CYS A 144 -29.36 -43.29 -53.57
CA CYS A 144 -29.34 -44.76 -53.64
C CYS A 144 -30.59 -45.39 -53.00
N GLY A 145 -30.94 -46.61 -53.45
CA GLY A 145 -31.94 -47.48 -52.84
C GLY A 145 -31.33 -48.62 -52.00
N GLY A 146 -30.09 -49.01 -52.28
CA GLY A 146 -29.27 -49.94 -51.49
C GLY A 146 -27.79 -49.87 -51.87
N ASP A 147 -26.95 -50.65 -51.20
CA ASP A 147 -25.48 -50.59 -51.37
C ASP A 147 -24.99 -50.89 -52.80
N GLY A 148 -25.76 -51.66 -53.57
CA GLY A 148 -25.46 -51.98 -54.97
C GLY A 148 -25.67 -50.83 -55.96
N ASP A 149 -26.22 -49.69 -55.51
CA ASP A 149 -26.35 -48.46 -56.30
C ASP A 149 -25.17 -47.49 -56.08
N CYS A 150 -24.22 -47.83 -55.19
CA CYS A 150 -23.11 -46.96 -54.81
C CYS A 150 -21.76 -47.43 -55.42
N PRO A 151 -20.84 -46.50 -55.78
CA PRO A 151 -19.50 -46.86 -56.24
C PRO A 151 -18.67 -47.61 -55.20
N ASP A 152 -17.62 -48.31 -55.66
CA ASP A 152 -16.67 -49.00 -54.80
C ASP A 152 -16.08 -48.03 -53.74
N GLY A 153 -16.10 -48.45 -52.48
CA GLY A 153 -15.69 -47.61 -51.34
C GLY A 153 -16.83 -46.84 -50.66
N PHE A 154 -18.05 -46.89 -51.19
CA PHE A 154 -19.24 -46.25 -50.62
C PHE A 154 -20.29 -47.26 -50.15
N SER A 155 -21.24 -46.81 -49.31
CA SER A 155 -22.41 -47.58 -48.86
C SER A 155 -23.65 -46.69 -48.73
N CYS A 156 -24.84 -47.27 -48.84
CA CYS A 156 -26.10 -46.55 -48.92
C CYS A 156 -26.68 -46.23 -47.53
N ALA A 157 -26.25 -45.13 -46.93
CA ALA A 157 -26.73 -44.67 -45.63
C ALA A 157 -27.92 -43.71 -45.76
N SER A 158 -29.09 -44.16 -45.29
CA SER A 158 -30.32 -43.35 -45.28
C SER A 158 -30.67 -42.76 -46.66
N GLY A 159 -30.54 -43.56 -47.72
CA GLY A 159 -30.85 -43.18 -49.10
C GLY A 159 -29.79 -42.31 -49.79
N GLN A 160 -28.56 -42.24 -49.25
CA GLN A 160 -27.42 -41.59 -49.91
C GLN A 160 -26.16 -42.46 -49.87
N CYS A 161 -25.37 -42.46 -50.94
CA CYS A 161 -24.05 -43.06 -50.93
C CYS A 161 -23.11 -42.25 -50.02
N THR A 162 -22.40 -42.95 -49.15
CA THR A 162 -21.52 -42.39 -48.12
C THR A 162 -20.21 -43.16 -48.03
N PRO A 163 -19.06 -42.48 -47.88
CA PRO A 163 -17.75 -43.13 -47.90
C PRO A 163 -17.56 -44.06 -46.69
N LEU A 164 -17.09 -45.28 -46.94
CA LEU A 164 -16.78 -46.27 -45.90
C LEU A 164 -15.61 -45.86 -45.00
N SER A 165 -14.78 -44.90 -45.45
CA SER A 165 -13.72 -44.26 -44.65
C SER A 165 -14.25 -43.26 -43.61
N GLY A 166 -15.47 -42.75 -43.76
CA GLY A 166 -16.03 -41.65 -42.95
C GLY A 166 -15.40 -40.27 -43.21
N MET A 167 -14.47 -40.16 -44.15
CA MET A 167 -13.83 -38.92 -44.60
C MET A 167 -13.58 -38.99 -46.11
N CYS A 168 -13.93 -37.93 -46.82
CA CYS A 168 -13.58 -37.76 -48.23
C CYS A 168 -12.22 -37.07 -48.37
N GLU A 169 -11.49 -37.40 -49.42
CA GLU A 169 -10.40 -36.56 -49.91
C GLU A 169 -10.96 -35.46 -50.83
N CYS A 170 -10.16 -34.42 -51.10
CA CYS A 170 -10.55 -33.36 -52.02
C CYS A 170 -10.41 -33.86 -53.47
N THR A 171 -11.52 -33.99 -54.19
CA THR A 171 -11.52 -34.10 -55.65
C THR A 171 -11.03 -32.79 -56.28
N ASP A 172 -10.55 -32.82 -57.52
CA ASP A 172 -10.13 -31.59 -58.20
C ASP A 172 -11.31 -30.61 -58.38
N VAL A 173 -12.52 -31.15 -58.63
CA VAL A 173 -13.80 -30.41 -58.55
C VAL A 173 -13.97 -29.69 -57.19
N ALA A 174 -13.67 -30.34 -56.07
CA ALA A 174 -13.73 -29.71 -54.75
C ALA A 174 -12.65 -28.63 -54.53
N LEU A 175 -11.53 -28.67 -55.27
CA LEU A 175 -10.50 -27.63 -55.25
C LEU A 175 -10.94 -26.40 -56.05
N GLU A 176 -11.46 -26.59 -57.28
CA GLU A 176 -11.93 -25.50 -58.13
C GLU A 176 -13.12 -24.75 -57.54
N LEU A 177 -14.08 -25.49 -56.96
CA LEU A 177 -15.24 -24.92 -56.26
C LEU A 177 -14.88 -24.30 -54.89
N GLY A 178 -13.61 -24.34 -54.47
CA GLY A 178 -13.16 -23.84 -53.17
C GLY A 178 -13.92 -24.47 -52.00
N ALA A 179 -14.31 -25.74 -52.15
CA ALA A 179 -15.37 -26.35 -51.36
C ALA A 179 -15.02 -26.38 -49.86
N THR A 180 -15.96 -25.91 -49.03
CA THR A 180 -15.82 -25.91 -47.58
C THR A 180 -16.80 -26.84 -46.89
N THR A 181 -16.38 -27.36 -45.75
CA THR A 181 -17.17 -28.24 -44.90
C THR A 181 -17.09 -27.82 -43.45
N ALA A 182 -18.17 -28.02 -42.69
CA ALA A 182 -18.20 -27.71 -41.28
C ALA A 182 -17.21 -28.58 -40.49
N CYS A 183 -16.69 -28.08 -39.37
CA CYS A 183 -15.88 -28.85 -38.45
C CYS A 183 -16.15 -28.41 -37.01
N THR A 184 -15.69 -29.21 -36.04
CA THR A 184 -15.74 -28.87 -34.62
C THR A 184 -14.41 -29.11 -33.94
N LEU A 185 -14.10 -28.28 -32.94
CA LEU A 185 -13.07 -28.53 -31.95
C LEU A 185 -13.71 -28.64 -30.56
N THR A 186 -13.64 -29.83 -29.96
CA THR A 186 -14.08 -30.11 -28.59
C THR A 186 -12.88 -30.13 -27.65
N ASN A 187 -13.00 -29.49 -26.48
CA ASN A 187 -12.05 -29.62 -25.40
C ASN A 187 -12.75 -29.84 -24.05
N GLY A 188 -12.11 -29.50 -22.93
CA GLY A 188 -12.68 -29.64 -21.59
C GLY A 188 -13.64 -28.53 -21.15
N VAL A 189 -13.83 -27.50 -21.98
CA VAL A 189 -14.74 -26.37 -21.74
C VAL A 189 -16.00 -26.54 -22.59
N GLY A 190 -15.86 -26.60 -23.91
CA GLY A 190 -16.99 -26.72 -24.83
C GLY A 190 -16.63 -27.24 -26.23
N THR A 191 -17.47 -26.95 -27.23
CA THR A 191 -17.33 -27.45 -28.61
C THR A 191 -17.68 -26.37 -29.64
N CYS A 192 -16.66 -25.67 -30.11
CA CYS A 192 -16.83 -24.64 -31.14
C CYS A 192 -16.92 -25.22 -32.55
N THR A 193 -17.75 -24.60 -33.38
CA THR A 193 -17.85 -24.88 -34.82
C THR A 193 -16.91 -23.98 -35.63
N GLY A 194 -16.55 -24.46 -36.81
CA GLY A 194 -15.79 -23.71 -37.82
C GLY A 194 -15.90 -24.41 -39.17
N GLN A 195 -14.96 -24.14 -40.07
CA GLN A 195 -14.86 -24.77 -41.38
C GLN A 195 -13.49 -25.40 -41.63
N ARG A 196 -13.47 -26.27 -42.65
CA ARG A 196 -12.27 -26.66 -43.40
C ARG A 196 -12.50 -26.35 -44.86
N SER A 197 -11.49 -25.83 -45.53
CA SER A 197 -11.48 -25.65 -46.99
C SER A 197 -10.69 -26.78 -47.64
N CYS A 198 -11.11 -27.21 -48.83
CA CYS A 198 -10.27 -28.08 -49.65
C CYS A 198 -9.07 -27.34 -50.22
N GLY A 199 -7.93 -28.02 -50.29
CA GLY A 199 -6.69 -27.53 -50.90
C GLY A 199 -5.81 -28.67 -51.41
N PRO A 200 -4.70 -28.40 -52.13
CA PRO A 200 -3.89 -29.42 -52.83
C PRO A 200 -3.18 -30.46 -51.93
N ALA A 201 -3.42 -30.44 -50.62
CA ALA A 201 -2.93 -31.41 -49.64
C ALA A 201 -4.09 -32.07 -48.86
N GLY A 202 -5.31 -32.00 -49.38
CA GLY A 202 -6.54 -32.40 -48.69
C GLY A 202 -7.23 -31.24 -47.96
N LEU A 203 -8.15 -31.58 -47.05
CA LEU A 203 -8.84 -30.61 -46.21
C LEU A 203 -7.87 -29.88 -45.27
N SER A 204 -8.10 -28.59 -45.06
CA SER A 204 -7.34 -27.78 -44.10
C SER A 204 -7.48 -28.28 -42.66
N ALA A 205 -6.65 -27.75 -41.76
CA ALA A 205 -6.99 -27.75 -40.34
C ALA A 205 -8.36 -27.08 -40.13
N CYS A 206 -9.06 -27.49 -39.07
CA CYS A 206 -10.31 -26.84 -38.67
C CYS A 206 -9.98 -25.42 -38.18
N ASP A 207 -10.61 -24.39 -38.75
CA ASP A 207 -10.39 -23.00 -38.37
C ASP A 207 -11.15 -22.58 -37.10
N ALA A 208 -12.00 -23.47 -36.57
CA ALA A 208 -12.75 -23.23 -35.34
C ALA A 208 -11.85 -22.79 -34.20
N ARG A 209 -12.34 -21.83 -33.42
CA ARG A 209 -11.70 -21.44 -32.16
C ARG A 209 -11.63 -22.63 -31.21
N ALA A 210 -10.57 -22.72 -30.40
CA ALA A 210 -10.56 -23.62 -29.26
C ALA A 210 -11.36 -22.97 -28.11
N ALA A 211 -12.41 -23.65 -27.63
CA ALA A 211 -13.27 -23.15 -26.55
C ALA A 211 -12.47 -22.71 -25.31
N THR A 212 -12.78 -21.54 -24.77
CA THR A 212 -12.18 -20.94 -23.58
C THR A 212 -13.29 -20.48 -22.66
N LEU A 213 -13.07 -20.43 -21.34
CA LEU A 213 -14.08 -19.83 -20.44
C LEU A 213 -14.43 -18.41 -20.90
N GLU A 214 -15.71 -18.07 -20.83
CA GLU A 214 -16.26 -16.74 -21.11
C GLU A 214 -15.41 -15.61 -20.52
N THR A 215 -15.27 -14.54 -21.30
CA THR A 215 -14.69 -13.26 -20.93
C THR A 215 -15.62 -12.19 -21.46
N CYS A 216 -16.01 -11.17 -20.67
CA CYS A 216 -16.95 -10.13 -21.12
C CYS A 216 -16.45 -9.43 -22.40
N ASN A 217 -16.95 -9.83 -23.57
CA ASN A 217 -16.42 -9.42 -24.87
C ASN A 217 -17.44 -9.48 -26.05
N ASP A 218 -18.71 -9.85 -25.81
CA ASP A 218 -19.76 -10.03 -26.82
C ASP A 218 -19.54 -11.21 -27.80
N VAL A 219 -18.73 -12.20 -27.39
CA VAL A 219 -18.47 -13.45 -28.12
C VAL A 219 -18.77 -14.65 -27.20
N ASP A 220 -19.42 -15.67 -27.77
CA ASP A 220 -19.53 -17.02 -27.20
C ASP A 220 -18.13 -17.67 -27.23
N ASP A 221 -17.42 -17.64 -26.10
CA ASP A 221 -16.01 -18.05 -25.97
C ASP A 221 -15.87 -19.56 -25.73
N ASP A 222 -16.80 -20.18 -24.99
CA ASP A 222 -16.84 -21.63 -24.76
C ASP A 222 -17.72 -22.41 -25.75
N CYS A 223 -18.58 -21.71 -26.49
CA CYS A 223 -19.45 -22.26 -27.53
C CYS A 223 -20.60 -23.12 -26.97
N ASP A 224 -21.18 -22.75 -25.82
CA ASP A 224 -22.43 -23.32 -25.30
C ASP A 224 -23.71 -22.71 -25.91
N GLY A 225 -23.59 -21.56 -26.60
CA GLY A 225 -24.68 -20.84 -27.24
C GLY A 225 -25.19 -19.61 -26.47
N PHE A 226 -24.55 -19.22 -25.36
CA PHE A 226 -24.90 -18.05 -24.57
C PHE A 226 -23.67 -17.16 -24.29
N THR A 227 -23.50 -16.12 -25.11
CA THR A 227 -22.51 -15.04 -24.92
C THR A 227 -22.52 -14.44 -23.51
N ASP A 228 -21.33 -14.20 -22.96
CA ASP A 228 -21.07 -13.51 -21.69
C ASP A 228 -21.82 -14.15 -20.48
N ASN A 229 -22.09 -15.46 -20.51
CA ASN A 229 -23.00 -16.09 -19.52
C ASN A 229 -22.42 -16.34 -18.12
N ALA A 230 -21.08 -16.35 -17.98
CA ALA A 230 -20.44 -16.91 -16.79
C ALA A 230 -20.57 -16.01 -15.55
N SER A 231 -20.48 -16.63 -14.37
CA SER A 231 -20.58 -15.91 -13.11
C SER A 231 -19.29 -15.13 -12.81
N GLY A 232 -19.41 -13.81 -12.63
CA GLY A 232 -18.31 -12.95 -12.17
C GLY A 232 -17.37 -12.42 -13.25
N LEU A 233 -17.77 -12.44 -14.54
CA LEU A 233 -16.96 -11.93 -15.66
C LEU A 233 -16.40 -10.52 -15.50
N CYS A 234 -17.10 -9.67 -14.74
CA CYS A 234 -16.75 -8.29 -14.50
C CYS A 234 -16.49 -8.00 -13.01
N ASN A 235 -16.20 -9.01 -12.18
CA ASN A 235 -16.00 -8.81 -10.74
C ASN A 235 -14.72 -7.99 -10.48
N ASP A 236 -14.89 -6.74 -10.04
CA ASP A 236 -13.78 -5.83 -9.68
C ASP A 236 -13.24 -6.06 -8.25
N GLY A 237 -13.96 -6.85 -7.45
CA GLY A 237 -13.66 -7.15 -6.04
C GLY A 237 -14.23 -6.14 -5.03
N ASN A 238 -14.96 -5.11 -5.48
CA ASN A 238 -15.52 -4.06 -4.63
C ASN A 238 -16.96 -4.42 -4.18
N PRO A 239 -17.25 -4.51 -2.88
CA PRO A 239 -18.60 -4.82 -2.40
C PRO A 239 -19.61 -3.67 -2.60
N CYS A 240 -19.16 -2.50 -3.05
CA CYS A 240 -19.98 -1.31 -3.28
C CYS A 240 -20.22 -0.96 -4.75
N THR A 241 -19.81 -1.82 -5.67
CA THR A 241 -20.28 -1.86 -7.05
C THR A 241 -21.19 -3.08 -7.27
N SER A 242 -22.03 -2.98 -8.30
CA SER A 242 -22.77 -4.12 -8.84
C SER A 242 -22.29 -4.34 -10.27
N ASP A 243 -21.61 -5.45 -10.48
CA ASP A 243 -20.95 -5.78 -11.75
C ASP A 243 -21.94 -6.42 -12.73
N ALA A 244 -21.95 -5.91 -13.96
CA ALA A 244 -22.67 -6.50 -15.07
C ALA A 244 -21.83 -6.46 -16.34
N CYS A 245 -21.70 -7.60 -17.02
CA CYS A 245 -21.38 -7.57 -18.44
C CYS A 245 -22.64 -7.19 -19.21
N THR A 246 -22.54 -6.32 -20.21
CA THR A 246 -23.66 -5.98 -21.09
C THR A 246 -23.13 -5.60 -22.47
N GLY A 247 -23.22 -6.54 -23.42
CA GLY A 247 -22.74 -6.36 -24.80
C GLY A 247 -21.23 -6.20 -24.87
N GLY A 248 -20.48 -7.12 -24.25
CA GLY A 248 -19.01 -7.08 -24.20
C GLY A 248 -18.39 -5.92 -23.44
N VAL A 249 -19.18 -5.17 -22.66
CA VAL A 249 -18.68 -4.09 -21.80
C VAL A 249 -18.98 -4.41 -20.34
N CYS A 250 -17.94 -4.43 -19.51
CA CYS A 250 -18.08 -4.44 -18.06
C CYS A 250 -18.56 -3.09 -17.56
N GLY A 251 -19.76 -3.06 -16.98
CA GLY A 251 -20.29 -1.96 -16.20
C GLY A 251 -20.20 -2.28 -14.71
N HIS A 252 -19.68 -1.32 -13.95
CA HIS A 252 -19.69 -1.33 -12.49
C HIS A 252 -20.57 -0.16 -12.06
N THR A 253 -21.69 -0.42 -11.38
CA THR A 253 -22.61 0.64 -10.94
C THR A 253 -22.79 0.65 -9.42
N ASP A 254 -22.73 1.83 -8.81
CA ASP A 254 -22.85 2.08 -7.37
C ASP A 254 -23.96 1.23 -6.74
N ALA A 255 -23.56 0.29 -5.89
CA ALA A 255 -24.47 -0.48 -5.06
C ALA A 255 -24.84 0.30 -3.80
N THR A 256 -25.92 -0.11 -3.14
CA THR A 256 -26.30 0.42 -1.82
C THR A 256 -26.52 -0.74 -0.85
N GLY A 257 -25.97 -0.62 0.35
CA GLY A 257 -25.99 -1.68 1.34
C GLY A 257 -24.90 -1.50 2.39
N SER A 258 -24.82 -2.47 3.31
CA SER A 258 -23.70 -2.61 4.24
C SER A 258 -22.52 -3.30 3.55
N CYS A 259 -21.31 -2.79 3.76
CA CYS A 259 -20.06 -3.37 3.29
C CYS A 259 -19.13 -3.63 4.48
N SER A 260 -17.83 -3.76 4.25
CA SER A 260 -16.82 -3.37 5.24
C SER A 260 -15.57 -2.89 4.52
N ASP A 261 -14.97 -1.82 5.01
CA ASP A 261 -13.75 -1.22 4.45
C ASP A 261 -12.48 -1.97 4.91
N GLY A 262 -12.63 -2.87 5.87
CA GLY A 262 -11.55 -3.67 6.44
C GLY A 262 -10.78 -2.99 7.57
N ASP A 263 -11.12 -1.74 7.92
CA ASP A 263 -10.66 -1.12 9.16
C ASP A 263 -11.54 -1.58 10.34
N MET A 264 -10.91 -1.70 11.51
CA MET A 264 -11.56 -2.06 12.77
C MET A 264 -11.86 -0.82 13.64
N CYS A 265 -11.39 0.36 13.20
CA CYS A 265 -11.71 1.66 13.78
C CYS A 265 -13.01 2.27 13.24
N THR A 266 -13.51 1.79 12.12
CA THR A 266 -14.76 2.21 11.48
C THR A 266 -15.95 1.40 12.00
N SER A 267 -17.15 1.96 11.84
CA SER A 267 -18.40 1.28 12.15
C SER A 267 -19.55 1.84 11.31
N GLY A 268 -20.57 1.02 11.06
CA GLY A 268 -21.69 1.40 10.20
C GLY A 268 -21.32 1.47 8.71
N ASP A 269 -20.31 0.70 8.32
CA ASP A 269 -19.73 0.60 6.98
C ASP A 269 -20.83 0.37 5.93
N HIS A 270 -20.95 1.31 5.00
CA HIS A 270 -21.96 1.30 3.96
C HIS A 270 -21.45 1.88 2.66
N CYS A 271 -22.12 1.56 1.57
CA CYS A 271 -21.75 2.03 0.24
C CYS A 271 -22.27 3.45 -0.02
N GLU A 272 -21.36 4.38 -0.32
CA GLU A 272 -21.68 5.74 -0.78
C GLU A 272 -20.78 6.09 -1.98
N GLY A 273 -21.37 6.48 -3.11
CA GLY A 273 -20.62 6.88 -4.32
C GLY A 273 -19.76 5.78 -4.96
N GLY A 274 -20.13 4.50 -4.77
CA GLY A 274 -19.37 3.34 -5.25
C GLY A 274 -18.23 2.89 -4.32
N GLU A 275 -17.90 3.66 -3.28
CA GLU A 275 -16.88 3.32 -2.28
C GLU A 275 -17.54 2.79 -0.99
N CYS A 276 -16.81 1.95 -0.24
CA CYS A 276 -17.22 1.55 1.10
C CYS A 276 -16.73 2.59 2.12
N VAL A 277 -17.66 3.21 2.84
CA VAL A 277 -17.37 4.26 3.84
C VAL A 277 -17.87 3.87 5.23
N GLY A 278 -16.96 3.85 6.20
CA GLY A 278 -17.24 3.64 7.61
C GLY A 278 -17.22 4.93 8.43
N THR A 279 -17.96 4.94 9.55
CA THR A 279 -17.93 6.06 10.52
C THR A 279 -16.83 5.82 11.56
N PRO A 280 -15.85 6.73 11.73
CA PRO A 280 -14.81 6.58 12.75
C PRO A 280 -15.40 6.42 14.16
N SER A 281 -14.97 5.38 14.86
CA SER A 281 -15.57 4.92 16.12
C SER A 281 -14.58 4.55 17.23
N CYS A 282 -13.28 4.44 16.89
CA CYS A 282 -12.20 4.24 17.85
C CYS A 282 -11.64 5.57 18.40
N GLU A 283 -10.91 5.47 19.51
CA GLU A 283 -9.97 6.49 19.98
C GLU A 283 -8.55 6.24 19.44
N CYS A 284 -8.21 4.99 19.15
CA CYS A 284 -6.87 4.56 18.72
C CYS A 284 -6.91 3.24 17.91
N GLN A 285 -5.89 3.02 17.07
CA GLN A 285 -5.50 1.69 16.55
C GLN A 285 -4.31 1.12 17.32
N THR A 286 -3.45 1.99 17.84
CA THR A 286 -2.16 1.67 18.46
C THR A 286 -1.92 2.55 19.70
N ALA A 287 -0.99 2.14 20.57
CA ALA A 287 -0.58 2.96 21.70
C ALA A 287 0.09 4.31 21.30
N ALA A 288 0.48 4.49 20.03
CA ALA A 288 1.08 5.73 19.53
C ALA A 288 0.04 6.83 19.26
N ASP A 289 -1.23 6.47 19.05
CA ASP A 289 -2.33 7.42 18.79
C ASP A 289 -2.77 8.13 20.08
N CYS A 290 -2.50 7.50 21.23
CA CYS A 290 -2.82 7.97 22.58
C CYS A 290 -1.85 9.06 23.07
N THR A 291 -1.76 10.17 22.34
CA THR A 291 -0.79 11.27 22.59
C THR A 291 -1.17 12.20 23.76
N SER A 292 -2.30 11.97 24.43
CA SER A 292 -2.92 12.90 25.38
C SER A 292 -3.16 12.23 26.75
N PRO A 293 -2.10 11.97 27.54
CA PRO A 293 -2.24 11.33 28.84
C PRO A 293 -2.98 12.19 29.87
N PRO A 294 -3.50 11.59 30.96
CA PRO A 294 -4.21 12.31 32.01
C PRO A 294 -3.39 13.48 32.62
N PRO A 295 -4.01 14.66 32.87
CA PRO A 295 -3.31 15.80 33.46
C PRO A 295 -2.69 15.46 34.83
N GLY A 296 -1.40 15.74 34.99
CA GLY A 296 -0.65 15.39 36.21
C GLY A 296 -0.25 13.92 36.30
N SER A 297 -0.05 13.26 35.15
CA SER A 297 0.65 11.97 35.07
C SER A 297 1.91 12.09 34.22
N ASP A 298 2.95 11.37 34.62
CA ASP A 298 4.29 11.44 34.05
C ASP A 298 4.58 10.21 33.19
N SER A 299 5.27 10.39 32.07
CA SER A 299 5.41 9.33 31.04
C SER A 299 6.23 8.11 31.50
N GLU A 300 7.03 8.23 32.56
CA GLU A 300 7.72 7.10 33.20
C GLU A 300 6.78 6.28 34.10
N CYS A 301 5.71 6.91 34.59
CA CYS A 301 4.81 6.40 35.61
C CYS A 301 3.46 5.90 35.08
N ILE A 302 3.28 5.88 33.75
CA ILE A 302 2.11 5.31 33.07
C ILE A 302 2.52 4.35 31.96
N ALA A 303 1.87 3.20 31.90
CA ALA A 303 1.86 2.35 30.72
C ALA A 303 0.64 2.73 29.86
N ILE A 304 0.94 3.25 28.66
CA ILE A 304 -0.03 3.62 27.63
C ILE A 304 -0.33 2.39 26.76
N ALA A 305 -1.60 2.04 26.60
CA ALA A 305 -2.03 0.98 25.71
C ALA A 305 -3.35 1.33 25.03
N CYS A 306 -3.44 1.10 23.71
CA CYS A 306 -4.72 1.00 23.05
C CYS A 306 -5.32 -0.38 23.37
N ALA A 307 -6.47 -0.42 24.02
CA ALA A 307 -7.15 -1.66 24.41
C ALA A 307 -8.63 -1.55 24.07
N ASP A 308 -9.16 -2.53 23.34
CA ASP A 308 -10.51 -2.52 22.77
C ASP A 308 -10.84 -1.19 22.04
N HIS A 309 -9.86 -0.65 21.31
CA HIS A 309 -9.90 0.62 20.56
C HIS A 309 -10.10 1.90 21.38
N VAL A 310 -9.86 1.83 22.70
CA VAL A 310 -9.90 2.96 23.65
C VAL A 310 -8.49 3.18 24.23
N CYS A 311 -8.10 4.44 24.47
CA CYS A 311 -6.83 4.77 25.09
C CYS A 311 -6.87 4.47 26.59
N THR A 312 -6.07 3.49 27.02
CA THR A 312 -5.93 3.12 28.42
C THR A 312 -4.58 3.56 28.98
N TYR A 313 -4.63 4.17 30.16
CA TYR A 313 -3.47 4.67 30.89
C TYR A 313 -3.44 3.97 32.25
N THR A 314 -2.40 3.18 32.51
CA THR A 314 -2.29 2.40 33.75
C THR A 314 -1.07 2.81 34.55
N ALA A 315 -1.26 3.22 35.80
CA ALA A 315 -0.17 3.66 36.67
C ALA A 315 0.82 2.51 36.92
N THR A 316 2.11 2.75 36.68
CA THR A 316 3.20 1.80 36.93
C THR A 316 3.76 1.97 38.35
N THR A 317 4.61 1.04 38.78
CA THR A 317 5.35 1.15 40.05
C THR A 317 6.84 1.01 39.78
N GLY A 318 7.61 2.03 40.15
CA GLY A 318 9.05 2.06 39.95
C GLY A 318 9.65 3.37 40.46
N SER A 319 10.96 3.53 40.26
CA SER A 319 11.64 4.81 40.36
C SER A 319 11.38 5.64 39.10
N CYS A 320 11.32 6.96 39.26
CA CYS A 320 11.16 7.95 38.20
C CYS A 320 11.99 9.20 38.54
N SER A 321 11.85 10.29 37.78
CA SER A 321 12.20 11.64 38.24
C SER A 321 10.97 12.54 38.27
N ASP A 322 10.82 13.35 39.32
CA ASP A 322 9.84 14.45 39.37
C ASP A 322 10.47 15.81 38.98
N ASP A 323 11.71 15.78 38.47
CA ASP A 323 12.57 16.90 38.09
C ASP A 323 12.84 17.95 39.20
N ASP A 324 12.43 17.71 40.45
CA ASP A 324 12.79 18.56 41.60
C ASP A 324 14.11 18.09 42.23
N ALA A 325 15.19 18.85 42.07
CA ALA A 325 16.48 18.54 42.70
C ALA A 325 16.46 18.58 44.26
N CYS A 326 15.34 18.99 44.85
CA CYS A 326 15.05 19.00 46.28
C CYS A 326 14.15 17.86 46.76
N THR A 327 13.81 16.89 45.92
CA THR A 327 13.24 15.59 46.32
C THR A 327 14.34 14.51 46.33
N THR A 328 14.00 13.34 46.86
CA THR A 328 14.85 12.14 46.84
C THR A 328 13.99 10.87 46.93
N GLY A 329 14.42 9.81 46.23
CA GLY A 329 13.76 8.51 46.28
C GLY A 329 12.45 8.46 45.51
N ASP A 330 12.43 9.14 44.37
CA ASP A 330 11.24 9.51 43.62
C ASP A 330 10.59 8.29 42.97
N THR A 331 9.29 8.12 43.21
CA THR A 331 8.57 6.90 42.84
C THR A 331 7.18 7.18 42.27
N CYS A 332 6.76 6.30 41.37
CA CYS A 332 5.46 6.40 40.72
C CYS A 332 4.33 6.10 41.70
N GLY A 333 3.49 7.10 41.95
CA GLY A 333 2.28 6.99 42.75
C GLY A 333 1.14 6.30 42.01
N ALA A 334 0.13 5.84 42.75
CA ALA A 334 -1.02 5.11 42.20
C ALA A 334 -1.91 5.88 41.19
N GLY A 335 -1.64 7.19 40.98
CA GLY A 335 -2.27 8.02 39.94
C GLY A 335 -1.42 8.20 38.68
N GLY A 336 -0.23 7.61 38.60
CA GLY A 336 0.71 7.79 37.49
C GLY A 336 1.53 9.08 37.54
N ALA A 337 1.55 9.79 38.67
CA ALA A 337 2.45 10.91 38.93
C ALA A 337 3.75 10.41 39.58
N CYS A 338 4.89 11.01 39.23
CA CYS A 338 6.12 10.88 40.00
C CYS A 338 6.10 11.82 41.22
N ALA A 339 6.64 11.36 42.35
CA ALA A 339 6.95 12.22 43.49
C ALA A 339 8.03 11.58 44.38
N GLY A 340 8.97 12.39 44.87
CA GLY A 340 9.96 12.01 45.87
C GLY A 340 9.68 12.53 47.27
N THR A 341 10.55 12.16 48.20
CA THR A 341 10.54 12.66 49.58
C THR A 341 11.39 13.92 49.67
N PRO A 342 10.90 15.04 50.24
CA PRO A 342 11.69 16.26 50.39
C PRO A 342 13.04 16.00 51.06
N LYS A 343 14.09 16.44 50.38
CA LYS A 343 15.48 16.32 50.79
C LYS A 343 15.72 17.15 52.05
N SER A 344 16.14 16.50 53.13
CA SER A 344 16.58 17.24 54.32
C SER A 344 17.88 17.99 54.02
N CYS A 345 17.88 19.26 54.39
CA CYS A 345 19.05 20.14 54.39
C CYS A 345 19.40 20.62 55.81
N ASP A 346 18.89 19.97 56.86
CA ASP A 346 19.18 20.24 58.28
C ASP A 346 20.70 20.14 58.56
N ASP A 347 21.36 21.25 58.89
CA ASP A 347 22.74 21.28 59.42
C ASP A 347 22.82 21.27 60.94
N SER A 348 21.67 21.30 61.60
CA SER A 348 21.44 21.33 63.04
C SER A 348 21.99 22.57 63.78
N ASP A 349 22.24 23.67 63.07
CA ASP A 349 22.47 24.99 63.70
C ASP A 349 21.11 25.73 63.87
N PRO A 350 20.67 26.07 65.11
CA PRO A 350 19.43 26.83 65.32
C PRO A 350 19.48 28.26 64.75
N CYS A 351 20.64 28.73 64.28
CA CYS A 351 20.88 30.05 63.72
C CYS A 351 20.99 30.08 62.18
N THR A 352 20.76 28.96 61.51
CA THR A 352 20.53 28.88 60.07
C THR A 352 19.02 28.76 59.76
N LEU A 353 18.68 28.85 58.49
CA LEU A 353 17.38 28.48 57.93
C LEU A 353 17.66 27.63 56.71
N ASP A 354 17.42 26.33 56.86
CA ASP A 354 17.71 25.32 55.85
C ASP A 354 16.71 25.39 54.69
N ILE A 355 17.23 25.70 53.51
CA ILE A 355 16.46 25.77 52.28
C ILE A 355 17.21 24.96 51.23
N CYS A 356 16.57 23.95 50.66
CA CYS A 356 17.05 23.37 49.42
C CYS A 356 16.74 24.33 48.25
N ALA A 357 17.77 24.70 47.50
CA ALA A 357 17.65 25.52 46.30
C ALA A 357 17.30 24.66 45.08
N ALA A 358 16.67 25.25 44.05
CA ALA A 358 16.15 24.55 42.87
C ALA A 358 17.20 23.81 41.99
N ASP A 359 18.49 23.86 42.32
CA ASP A 359 19.57 23.06 41.74
C ASP A 359 20.03 21.90 42.66
N GLY A 360 19.30 21.67 43.75
CA GLY A 360 19.55 20.65 44.76
C GLY A 360 20.59 21.04 45.80
N GLN A 361 21.13 22.26 45.79
CA GLN A 361 22.08 22.69 46.83
C GLN A 361 21.36 23.04 48.13
N CYS A 362 21.87 22.54 49.26
CA CYS A 362 21.42 22.99 50.58
C CYS A 362 22.02 24.38 50.88
N LEU A 363 21.16 25.32 51.25
CA LEU A 363 21.51 26.67 51.67
C LEU A 363 21.10 26.86 53.14
N HIS A 364 22.09 27.15 53.98
CA HIS A 364 21.93 27.35 55.42
C HIS A 364 21.99 28.85 55.69
N ASN A 365 20.89 29.56 55.45
CA ASN A 365 20.88 31.02 55.45
C ASN A 365 20.78 31.58 56.88
N PRO A 366 21.64 32.52 57.32
CA PRO A 366 21.57 33.11 58.65
C PRO A 366 20.17 33.62 59.03
N THR A 367 19.62 33.09 60.13
CA THR A 367 18.32 33.49 60.68
C THR A 367 18.46 34.32 61.96
N THR A 368 17.33 34.82 62.47
CA THR A 368 17.24 35.52 63.76
C THR A 368 16.25 34.81 64.68
N GLY A 369 16.70 34.41 65.86
CA GLY A 369 15.92 33.67 66.85
C GLY A 369 16.65 33.58 68.18
N ALA A 370 16.05 32.90 69.14
CA ALA A 370 16.73 32.45 70.35
C ALA A 370 17.45 31.12 70.07
N CYS A 371 18.56 30.89 70.74
CA CYS A 371 19.42 29.71 70.61
C CYS A 371 20.09 29.42 71.95
N GLU A 372 21.08 28.54 71.98
CA GLU A 372 21.96 28.30 73.14
C GLU A 372 23.39 28.17 72.57
N ASP A 373 24.33 29.04 72.98
CA ASP A 373 25.72 29.02 72.47
C ASP A 373 26.60 27.98 73.19
N GLY A 374 26.12 27.50 74.34
CA GLY A 374 26.74 26.44 75.13
C GLY A 374 27.75 26.91 76.17
N ASP A 375 28.04 28.22 76.27
CA ASP A 375 28.76 28.78 77.40
C ASP A 375 27.77 29.08 78.54
N PRO A 376 27.83 28.41 79.70
CA PRO A 376 26.93 28.73 80.81
C PRO A 376 27.20 30.13 81.41
N CYS A 377 28.25 30.83 80.96
CA CYS A 377 28.58 32.21 81.32
C CYS A 377 27.99 33.29 80.38
N THR A 378 27.11 32.92 79.45
CA THR A 378 26.26 33.84 78.69
C THR A 378 24.78 33.71 79.08
N VAL A 379 23.97 34.69 78.67
CA VAL A 379 22.51 34.75 78.85
C VAL A 379 21.85 35.50 77.68
N ASP A 380 20.53 35.33 77.51
CA ASP A 380 19.73 35.96 76.44
C ASP A 380 20.24 35.66 75.02
N ASP A 381 20.75 34.43 74.84
CA ASP A 381 21.32 33.84 73.63
C ASP A 381 20.48 34.03 72.38
N SER A 382 21.11 34.63 71.36
CA SER A 382 20.44 35.01 70.13
C SER A 382 21.29 34.80 68.88
N CYS A 383 20.62 34.48 67.78
CA CYS A 383 21.26 34.24 66.50
C CYS A 383 21.72 35.54 65.85
N VAL A 384 23.04 35.74 65.79
CA VAL A 384 23.68 36.92 65.21
C VAL A 384 24.57 36.48 64.04
N THR A 385 24.11 36.80 62.82
CA THR A 385 24.82 36.51 61.55
C THR A 385 25.16 35.03 61.32
N GLY A 386 24.31 34.10 61.76
CA GLY A 386 24.51 32.67 61.56
C GLY A 386 25.48 32.04 62.57
N VAL A 387 25.54 32.61 63.77
CA VAL A 387 26.25 32.09 64.95
C VAL A 387 25.39 32.41 66.16
N CYS A 388 25.20 31.46 67.07
CA CYS A 388 24.57 31.77 68.36
C CYS A 388 25.53 32.63 69.21
N GLN A 389 25.02 33.73 69.76
CA GLN A 389 25.78 34.65 70.60
C GLN A 389 24.93 35.09 71.78
N GLY A 390 25.30 34.66 72.98
CA GLY A 390 24.76 35.19 74.22
C GLY A 390 25.47 36.42 74.74
N VAL A 391 24.79 37.13 75.64
CA VAL A 391 25.30 38.30 76.35
C VAL A 391 26.09 37.81 77.56
N THR A 392 27.33 38.26 77.73
CA THR A 392 28.18 37.87 78.87
C THR A 392 27.49 38.15 80.21
N LEU A 393 27.38 37.15 81.07
CA LEU A 393 26.72 37.24 82.38
C LEU A 393 27.33 38.35 83.25
N ASP A 394 26.51 39.35 83.61
CA ASP A 394 26.96 40.48 84.45
C ASP A 394 27.17 40.05 85.91
N CYS A 395 28.42 39.78 86.24
CA CYS A 395 28.85 39.45 87.59
C CYS A 395 29.27 40.66 88.45
N SER A 396 29.14 41.91 87.97
CA SER A 396 29.60 43.12 88.69
C SER A 396 28.93 43.33 90.06
N GLY A 397 27.78 42.68 90.31
CA GLY A 397 27.19 42.58 91.65
C GLY A 397 28.06 41.87 92.71
N TYR A 398 29.17 41.25 92.31
CA TYR A 398 30.20 40.65 93.17
C TYR A 398 31.51 41.45 93.23
N ASP A 399 31.57 42.64 92.61
CA ASP A 399 32.70 43.56 92.74
C ASP A 399 32.77 44.17 94.16
N ASP A 400 33.96 44.23 94.75
CA ASP A 400 34.21 44.99 95.98
C ASP A 400 35.57 45.70 95.97
N SER A 401 36.08 46.13 97.13
CA SER A 401 37.36 46.85 97.23
C SER A 401 38.61 45.98 97.01
N CYS A 402 38.44 44.66 96.98
CA CYS A 402 39.45 43.60 96.95
C CYS A 402 39.16 42.49 95.93
N HIS A 403 37.93 42.40 95.40
CA HIS A 403 37.49 41.37 94.47
C HIS A 403 36.80 41.96 93.24
N VAL A 404 36.83 41.22 92.14
CA VAL A 404 35.99 41.43 90.96
C VAL A 404 35.07 40.23 90.75
N GLY A 405 33.85 40.47 90.34
CA GLY A 405 32.91 39.43 89.95
C GLY A 405 33.24 38.87 88.57
N VAL A 406 33.43 37.55 88.49
CA VAL A 406 33.57 36.83 87.22
C VAL A 406 32.64 35.61 87.22
N CYS A 407 32.30 35.10 86.05
CA CYS A 407 31.57 33.85 85.96
C CYS A 407 32.50 32.65 86.22
N SER A 408 32.05 31.67 87.01
CA SER A 408 32.57 30.31 87.06
C SER A 408 31.95 29.50 85.93
N GLY A 409 32.69 28.60 85.29
CA GLY A 409 32.26 27.78 84.15
C GLY A 409 31.12 26.77 84.40
N ASP A 410 30.37 26.96 85.49
CA ASP A 410 29.11 26.30 85.84
C ASP A 410 27.92 27.30 85.72
N GLY A 411 28.14 28.50 85.19
CA GLY A 411 27.14 29.58 85.04
C GLY A 411 26.83 30.37 86.32
N GLY A 412 27.75 30.35 87.29
CA GLY A 412 27.59 31.03 88.57
C GLY A 412 28.63 32.13 88.78
N CYS A 413 28.19 33.36 89.07
CA CYS A 413 29.10 34.45 89.43
C CYS A 413 29.84 34.20 90.75
N VAL A 414 31.14 34.47 90.75
CA VAL A 414 32.06 34.32 91.89
C VAL A 414 32.99 35.53 92.03
N ALA A 415 33.29 35.91 93.27
CA ALA A 415 34.22 37.01 93.57
C ALA A 415 35.69 36.51 93.52
N GLN A 416 36.47 36.95 92.53
CA GLN A 416 37.89 36.65 92.42
C GLN A 416 38.77 37.79 92.97
N PRO A 417 39.82 37.51 93.76
CA PRO A 417 40.68 38.55 94.33
C PRO A 417 41.49 39.32 93.27
N VAL A 418 41.42 40.65 93.30
CA VAL A 418 42.29 41.55 92.53
C VAL A 418 43.45 42.07 93.38
N ALA A 419 44.64 42.15 92.80
CA ALA A 419 45.83 42.62 93.48
C ALA A 419 45.82 44.15 93.66
N CYS A 420 45.27 44.63 94.77
CA CYS A 420 45.20 46.05 95.14
C CYS A 420 46.60 46.69 95.28
N GLY A 421 47.13 47.22 94.17
CA GLY A 421 48.38 47.99 94.17
C GLY A 421 48.26 49.24 95.05
N ILE A 422 49.05 49.30 96.14
CA ILE A 422 48.91 50.33 97.18
C ILE A 422 49.27 51.72 96.64
N LEU A 423 48.25 52.51 96.29
CA LEU A 423 48.38 53.86 95.69
C LEU A 423 48.76 54.96 96.71
N GLY A 424 49.89 54.75 97.41
CA GLY A 424 50.61 55.77 98.17
C GLY A 424 50.28 55.84 99.67
N VAL A 425 51.31 55.58 100.50
CA VAL A 425 51.23 55.79 101.95
C VAL A 425 51.49 57.27 102.28
N ARG A 426 50.47 57.98 102.79
CA ARG A 426 50.68 59.31 103.41
C ARG A 426 51.03 59.17 104.89
N LEU A 427 52.31 59.30 105.23
CA LEU A 427 52.72 59.56 106.61
C LEU A 427 52.46 61.03 106.97
N HIS A 428 51.76 61.25 108.08
CA HIS A 428 51.59 62.58 108.69
C HIS A 428 52.55 62.69 109.88
N VAL A 429 53.49 63.64 109.83
CA VAL A 429 54.48 63.87 110.90
C VAL A 429 54.42 65.33 111.38
N PRO A 430 54.25 65.58 112.69
CA PRO A 430 54.33 66.93 113.24
C PRO A 430 55.70 67.57 113.00
N SER A 431 55.71 68.86 112.68
CA SER A 431 56.90 69.60 112.30
C SER A 431 57.76 70.00 113.52
N THR A 432 58.87 69.30 113.80
CA THR A 432 60.12 69.86 114.38
C THR A 432 61.24 68.81 114.59
N THR A 433 61.83 68.28 113.51
CA THR A 433 63.30 68.03 113.38
C THR A 433 63.58 67.31 112.06
N PHE A 434 64.24 67.99 111.12
CA PHE A 434 64.75 67.39 109.90
C PHE A 434 66.22 67.78 109.74
N SER A 435 67.11 66.80 109.66
CA SER A 435 68.54 67.04 109.46
C SER A 435 69.08 66.04 108.45
N GLN A 436 69.41 66.52 107.25
CA GLN A 436 69.94 65.71 106.16
C GLN A 436 71.43 65.47 106.38
N LYS A 437 71.87 64.20 106.34
CA LYS A 437 73.28 63.84 106.50
C LYS A 437 73.76 62.95 105.35
N GLY A 438 73.73 63.52 104.14
CA GLY A 438 74.10 62.85 102.88
C GLY A 438 72.91 62.61 101.96
N SER A 439 73.18 62.04 100.79
CA SER A 439 72.18 61.67 99.78
C SER A 439 71.46 60.37 100.16
N GLY A 440 70.13 60.36 100.08
CA GLY A 440 69.32 59.14 100.11
C GLY A 440 69.08 58.45 101.46
N THR A 441 69.64 58.95 102.59
CA THR A 441 69.37 58.37 103.92
C THR A 441 68.85 59.44 104.89
N PHE A 442 67.65 59.22 105.42
CA PHE A 442 67.05 60.02 106.49
C PHE A 442 66.98 59.20 107.77
N TRP A 443 67.28 59.84 108.91
CA TRP A 443 67.18 59.24 110.24
C TRP A 443 66.08 59.94 111.02
N PHE A 444 65.25 59.15 111.71
CA PHE A 444 64.23 59.65 112.64
C PHE A 444 64.63 59.23 114.06
N ILE A 445 64.57 60.16 115.00
CA ILE A 445 64.73 59.89 116.44
C ILE A 445 63.52 60.52 117.13
N GLY A 446 62.63 59.69 117.65
CA GLY A 446 61.40 60.14 118.31
C GLY A 446 60.69 58.98 119.00
N SER A 447 59.94 59.30 120.05
CA SER A 447 59.09 58.33 120.76
C SER A 447 57.91 57.91 119.88
N ALA A 448 57.57 56.62 119.87
CA ALA A 448 56.43 56.13 119.11
C ALA A 448 55.10 56.64 119.68
N GLY A 449 54.16 56.99 118.79
CA GLY A 449 52.76 57.18 119.16
C GLY A 449 52.01 55.86 119.20
N GLU A 450 51.13 55.67 120.18
CA GLU A 450 50.28 54.48 120.29
C GLU A 450 49.17 54.53 119.23
N GLY A 451 49.30 53.76 118.15
CA GLY A 451 48.34 53.84 117.03
C GLY A 451 48.67 53.03 115.78
N GLY A 452 49.18 51.80 115.90
CA GLY A 452 49.41 50.93 114.75
C GLY A 452 49.84 49.50 115.13
N PRO A 453 49.43 48.46 114.37
CA PRO A 453 49.70 47.07 114.71
C PRO A 453 51.13 46.64 114.35
N VAL A 454 52.09 46.96 115.22
CA VAL A 454 53.44 46.37 115.19
C VAL A 454 53.69 45.68 116.52
N GLY A 455 53.95 44.37 116.48
CA GLY A 455 53.94 43.50 117.67
C GLY A 455 54.99 43.87 118.73
N ARG A 456 54.64 43.69 120.00
CA ARG A 456 55.56 43.87 121.14
C ARG A 456 56.76 42.92 121.03
N SER A 457 57.97 43.47 121.20
CA SER A 457 59.14 42.70 121.61
C SER A 457 60.04 43.53 122.53
N SER A 458 60.55 42.92 123.58
CA SER A 458 61.35 43.59 124.61
C SER A 458 62.83 43.64 124.22
N ASN A 459 63.29 44.76 123.63
CA ASN A 459 64.57 45.43 123.93
C ASN A 459 64.90 46.57 122.95
N GLY A 460 64.23 47.72 123.13
CA GLY A 460 64.89 49.04 123.03
C GLY A 460 65.37 49.59 121.68
N THR A 461 65.31 48.87 120.55
CA THR A 461 65.55 49.49 119.23
C THR A 461 64.91 48.68 118.09
N HIS A 462 64.15 49.35 117.23
CA HIS A 462 63.69 48.81 115.95
C HIS A 462 64.41 49.50 114.80
N THR A 463 64.84 48.75 113.79
CA THR A 463 65.40 49.29 112.54
C THR A 463 64.62 48.71 111.37
N ILE A 464 63.74 49.52 110.77
CA ILE A 464 63.02 49.15 109.56
C ILE A 464 63.87 49.58 108.37
N ARG A 465 64.26 48.62 107.51
CA ARG A 465 64.94 48.90 106.23
C ARG A 465 63.95 48.68 105.10
N PHE A 466 63.72 49.71 104.30
CA PHE A 466 63.00 49.60 103.03
C PHE A 466 64.02 49.49 101.89
N GLY A 467 64.00 48.37 101.16
CA GLY A 467 64.72 48.21 99.90
C GLY A 467 63.74 48.33 98.74
N PHE A 468 63.88 49.37 97.92
CA PHE A 468 63.08 49.51 96.70
C PHE A 468 63.76 48.74 95.57
N HIS A 469 63.09 47.69 95.07
CA HIS A 469 63.54 46.97 93.88
C HIS A 469 62.94 47.65 92.64
N PRO A 470 63.75 48.21 91.71
CA PRO A 470 63.21 48.90 90.56
C PRO A 470 62.84 47.91 89.44
N GLY A 471 61.56 47.85 89.09
CA GLY A 471 61.09 47.32 87.82
C GLY A 471 60.20 46.08 87.88
N ILE A 472 58.89 46.29 87.79
CA ILE A 472 58.08 45.76 86.67
C ILE A 472 57.21 46.93 86.17
N PRO A 473 57.21 47.27 84.86
CA PRO A 473 56.29 48.24 84.30
C PRO A 473 55.00 47.57 83.79
N ARG A 474 53.85 48.10 84.23
CA ARG A 474 52.47 47.86 83.76
C ARG A 474 52.18 46.48 83.17
#